data_AF-A0A538QDS7-F1
#
_entry.id   AF-A0A538QDS7-F1
#
_cell.length_a   1.000
_cell.length_b   1.000
_cell.length_c   1.000
_cell.angle_alpha   90.00
_cell.angle_beta   90.00
_cell.angle_gamma   90.00
#
_symmetry.space_group_name_H-M   'P 1'
#
loop_
_entity.id
_entity.type
_entity.pdbx_description
1 polymer ?
#
loop_
_entity_poly.entity_id
_entity_poly.type
_entity_poly.pdbx_seq_one_letter_code
_entity_poly.pdbx_strand_id
1 'polypeptide(L)'
;MESILLTELLEKIEGHLGRPLEPTLLLDHPTLASLAAALPQCEAAPLVSPQLCERATARSFPAADRRIAIIGAACRFPGAADLASFWTHLRAGHCAITAVPAARWRSELLYRPRFEVGKTISKWGGFLDAIEEFDPAHFEMTDEEATCL
;
A
#
# COMPACT_ATOMS: atom_id res chain seq x y z
N MET A 1 7.18 -11.10 21.89
CA MET A 1 8.49 -10.78 21.29
C MET A 1 9.15 -12.13 21.05
N GLU A 2 9.19 -12.58 19.79
CA GLU A 2 9.74 -13.91 19.50
C GLU A 2 11.25 -13.89 19.76
N SER A 3 11.72 -14.84 20.58
CA SER A 3 13.11 -14.90 21.06
C SER A 3 14.14 -14.97 19.92
N ILE A 4 13.74 -15.37 18.72
CA ILE A 4 14.60 -15.53 17.55
C ILE A 4 15.01 -14.17 16.96
N LEU A 5 14.07 -13.23 16.86
CA LEU A 5 14.33 -11.87 16.34
C LEU A 5 15.31 -11.09 17.24
N LEU A 6 15.30 -11.36 18.54
CA LEU A 6 16.21 -10.73 19.48
C LEU A 6 17.66 -11.17 19.25
N THR A 7 17.86 -12.47 18.96
CA THR A 7 19.18 -13.04 18.68
C THR A 7 19.74 -12.55 17.35
N GLU A 8 18.94 -12.53 16.29
CA GLU A 8 19.35 -12.00 14.98
C GLU A 8 19.72 -10.51 15.04
N LEU A 9 18.94 -9.73 15.81
CA LEU A 9 19.23 -8.32 16.01
C LEU A 9 20.53 -8.12 16.79
N LEU A 10 20.78 -8.95 17.81
CA LEU A 10 22.01 -8.90 18.60
C LEU A 10 23.25 -9.17 17.71
N GLU A 11 23.25 -10.28 16.96
CA GLU A 11 24.36 -10.63 16.05
C GLU A 11 24.67 -9.51 15.05
N LYS A 12 23.62 -8.86 14.51
CA LYS A 12 23.78 -7.79 13.52
C LYS A 12 24.35 -6.52 14.11
N ILE A 13 23.97 -6.17 15.34
CA ILE A 13 24.49 -5.00 16.05
C ILE A 13 25.94 -5.26 16.50
N GLU A 14 26.23 -6.45 17.03
CA GLU A 14 27.59 -6.87 17.38
C GLU A 14 28.53 -6.83 16.17
N GLY A 15 28.06 -7.29 15.01
CA GLY A 15 28.81 -7.22 13.75
C GLY A 15 29.12 -5.79 13.29
N HIS A 16 28.25 -4.82 13.59
CA HIS A 16 28.47 -3.41 13.25
C HIS A 16 29.35 -2.67 14.28
N LEU A 17 29.24 -3.02 15.56
CA LEU A 17 30.02 -2.41 16.63
C LEU A 17 31.39 -3.08 16.82
N GLY A 18 31.59 -4.28 16.27
CA GLY A 18 32.80 -5.08 16.40
C GLY A 18 33.05 -5.54 17.85
N ARG A 19 32.00 -5.63 18.67
CA ARG A 19 32.08 -5.96 20.09
C ARG A 19 30.85 -6.78 20.53
N PRO A 20 31.01 -7.72 21.48
CA PRO A 20 29.88 -8.44 22.04
C PRO A 20 29.01 -7.53 22.91
N LEU A 21 27.69 -7.72 22.88
CA LEU A 21 26.72 -6.99 23.68
C LEU A 21 25.95 -7.96 24.58
N GLU A 22 25.74 -7.56 25.84
CA GLU A 22 24.90 -8.32 26.76
C GLU A 22 23.42 -8.27 26.30
N PRO A 23 22.73 -9.43 26.13
CA PRO A 23 21.35 -9.47 25.64
C PRO A 23 20.35 -8.67 26.48
N THR A 24 20.63 -8.48 27.77
CA THR A 24 19.79 -7.70 28.68
C THR A 24 19.71 -6.23 28.31
N LEU A 25 20.74 -5.65 27.67
CA LEU A 25 20.74 -4.24 27.25
C LEU A 25 19.62 -3.92 26.25
N LEU A 26 19.25 -4.87 25.39
CA LEU A 26 18.13 -4.69 24.45
C LEU A 26 16.77 -4.70 25.17
N LEU A 27 16.67 -5.45 26.27
CA LEU A 27 15.44 -5.58 27.05
C LEU A 27 15.25 -4.38 27.98
N ASP A 28 16.33 -3.87 28.57
CA ASP A 28 16.32 -2.70 29.44
C ASP A 28 16.14 -1.40 28.64
N HIS A 29 16.49 -1.40 27.35
CA HIS A 29 16.41 -0.24 26.46
C HIS A 29 15.69 -0.57 25.13
N PRO A 30 14.35 -0.72 25.13
CA PRO A 30 13.57 -1.19 23.97
C PRO A 30 13.44 -0.16 22.83
N THR A 31 14.04 1.02 22.97
CA THR A 31 14.02 2.07 21.94
C THR A 31 15.43 2.38 21.47
N LEU A 32 15.58 2.68 20.17
CA LEU A 32 16.87 3.04 19.58
C LEU A 32 17.56 4.19 20.32
N ALA A 33 16.79 5.20 20.75
CA ALA A 33 17.32 6.35 21.48
C ALA A 33 17.85 5.96 22.87
N SER A 34 17.12 5.12 23.60
CA SER A 34 17.55 4.67 24.92
C SER A 34 18.74 3.72 24.84
N LEU A 35 18.78 2.85 23.83
CA LEU A 35 19.90 1.94 23.59
C LEU A 35 21.16 2.73 23.24
N ALA A 36 21.05 3.73 22.36
CA ALA A 36 22.17 4.59 21.98
C ALA A 36 22.76 5.38 23.17
N ALA A 37 21.93 5.76 24.14
CA ALA A 37 22.38 6.45 25.35
C ALA A 37 23.02 5.51 26.38
N ALA A 38 22.62 4.24 26.41
CA ALA A 38 23.11 3.22 27.34
C ALA A 38 24.40 2.54 26.90
N LEU A 39 24.72 2.58 25.59
CA LEU A 39 25.99 2.10 25.09
C LEU A 39 27.13 2.97 25.64
N PRO A 40 28.19 2.37 26.22
CA PRO A 40 29.36 3.13 26.66
C PRO A 40 29.92 3.89 25.46
N GLN A 41 30.12 5.20 25.63
CA GLN A 41 30.58 6.08 24.57
C GLN A 41 31.90 5.52 24.00
N CYS A 42 31.83 4.94 22.79
CA CYS A 42 33.02 4.80 21.99
C CYS A 42 33.52 6.23 21.78
N GLU A 43 34.72 6.55 22.27
CA GLU A 43 35.49 7.62 21.66
C GLU A 43 35.50 7.31 20.17
N ALA A 44 34.77 8.13 19.42
CA ALA A 44 34.77 8.04 17.99
C ALA A 44 36.22 8.24 17.57
N ALA A 45 36.88 7.16 17.15
CA ALA A 45 38.05 7.28 16.29
C ALA A 45 37.67 8.33 15.23
N PRO A 46 38.52 9.33 14.97
CA PRO A 46 38.16 10.49 14.17
C PRO A 46 37.45 9.97 12.94
N LEU A 47 36.16 10.31 12.83
CA LEU A 47 35.30 9.84 11.76
C LEU A 47 35.97 10.30 10.47
N VAL A 48 36.81 9.44 9.88
CA VAL A 48 36.98 9.41 8.44
C VAL A 48 35.55 9.22 7.99
N SER A 49 34.92 10.33 7.58
CA SER A 49 33.53 10.32 7.17
C SER A 49 33.42 9.12 6.24
N PRO A 50 32.64 8.08 6.59
CA PRO A 50 32.44 7.00 5.65
C PRO A 50 31.99 7.74 4.40
N GLN A 51 32.76 7.64 3.33
CA GLN A 51 32.31 8.11 2.04
C GLN A 51 30.98 7.39 1.90
N LEU A 52 29.89 8.13 2.11
CA LEU A 52 28.56 7.60 1.86
C LEU A 52 28.72 7.05 0.46
N CYS A 53 28.57 5.72 0.30
CA CYS A 53 28.24 5.16 -1.00
C CYS A 53 27.20 6.11 -1.55
N GLU A 54 27.60 6.84 -2.59
CA GLU A 54 26.98 8.07 -3.01
C GLU A 54 25.50 7.74 -3.18
N ARG A 55 24.69 8.07 -2.16
CA ARG A 55 23.25 7.85 -2.20
C ARG A 55 22.86 8.61 -3.42
N ALA A 56 22.44 7.88 -4.47
CA ALA A 56 22.08 8.41 -5.76
C ALA A 56 21.48 9.77 -5.53
N THR A 57 22.25 10.81 -5.87
CA THR A 57 21.97 12.17 -5.43
C THR A 57 20.52 12.43 -5.80
N ALA A 58 19.65 12.58 -4.80
CA ALA A 58 18.27 12.94 -5.05
C ALA A 58 18.36 14.33 -5.66
N ARG A 59 18.40 14.36 -6.99
CA ARG A 59 18.61 15.55 -7.79
C ARG A 59 17.45 16.47 -7.42
N SER A 60 17.73 17.47 -6.60
CA SER A 60 16.75 18.46 -6.20
C SER A 60 16.41 19.27 -7.45
N PHE A 61 15.30 18.92 -8.09
CA PHE A 61 14.77 19.70 -9.20
C PHE A 61 14.20 21.01 -8.64
N PRO A 62 14.59 22.19 -9.17
CA PRO A 62 13.97 23.45 -8.79
C PRO A 62 12.45 23.35 -8.97
N ALA A 63 11.70 23.87 -8.00
CA ALA A 63 10.24 23.67 -7.91
C ALA A 63 9.46 24.14 -9.16
N ALA A 64 10.04 25.03 -9.97
CA ALA A 64 9.46 25.53 -11.21
C ALA A 64 9.50 24.53 -12.39
N ASP A 65 10.26 23.44 -12.30
CA ASP A 65 10.46 22.49 -13.41
C ASP A 65 10.02 21.06 -13.09
N ARG A 66 9.07 20.90 -12.17
CA ARG A 66 8.51 19.60 -11.78
C ARG A 66 7.45 19.11 -12.77
N ARG A 67 7.87 18.84 -14.01
CA ARG A 67 7.04 18.13 -14.98
C ARG A 67 7.02 16.64 -14.62
N ILE A 68 5.83 16.09 -14.41
CA ILE A 68 5.63 14.67 -14.16
C ILE A 68 5.12 14.03 -15.45
N ALA A 69 5.90 13.09 -15.99
CA ALA A 69 5.49 12.32 -17.15
C ALA A 69 4.55 11.18 -16.72
N ILE A 70 3.45 11.00 -17.45
CA ILE A 70 2.58 9.83 -17.34
C ILE A 70 3.06 8.83 -18.38
N ILE A 71 3.70 7.75 -17.93
CA ILE A 71 4.31 6.73 -18.80
C ILE A 71 3.45 5.48 -18.99
N GLY A 72 2.34 5.38 -18.26
CA GLY A 72 1.43 4.25 -18.34
C GLY A 72 0.10 4.56 -17.68
N ALA A 73 -0.95 3.87 -18.13
CA ALA A 73 -2.28 3.91 -17.55
C ALA A 73 -2.96 2.55 -17.74
N ALA A 74 -3.81 2.19 -16.79
CA ALA A 74 -4.72 1.06 -16.88
C ALA A 74 -6.04 1.48 -16.23
N CYS A 75 -7.15 0.93 -16.68
CA CYS A 75 -8.44 1.24 -16.11
C CYS A 75 -9.43 0.10 -16.30
N ARG A 76 -10.43 0.06 -15.43
CA ARG A 76 -11.63 -0.77 -15.58
C ARG A 76 -12.82 0.12 -15.24
N PHE A 77 -13.77 0.22 -16.16
CA PHE A 77 -14.96 1.06 -16.05
C PHE A 77 -16.22 0.24 -16.35
N PRO A 78 -17.42 0.73 -15.99
CA PRO A 78 -18.67 0.05 -16.34
C PRO A 78 -18.77 -0.20 -17.85
N GLY A 79 -18.92 -1.47 -18.23
CA GLY A 79 -18.94 -1.91 -19.62
C GLY A 79 -17.60 -1.84 -20.37
N ALA A 80 -16.51 -1.41 -19.75
CA ALA A 80 -15.21 -1.25 -20.39
C ALA A 80 -14.10 -1.88 -19.54
N ALA A 81 -13.61 -3.04 -19.98
CA ALA A 81 -12.59 -3.80 -19.25
C ALA A 81 -11.18 -3.17 -19.33
N ASP A 82 -10.93 -2.31 -20.32
CA ASP A 82 -9.62 -1.72 -20.59
C ASP A 82 -9.73 -0.30 -21.19
N LEU A 83 -8.57 0.34 -21.40
CA LEU A 83 -8.49 1.69 -21.98
C LEU A 83 -9.07 1.79 -23.39
N ALA A 84 -8.92 0.74 -24.21
CA ALA A 84 -9.38 0.75 -25.59
C ALA A 84 -10.92 0.72 -25.66
N SER A 85 -11.53 -0.12 -24.85
CA SER A 85 -12.97 -0.24 -24.67
C SER A 85 -13.54 1.05 -24.09
N PHE A 86 -12.88 1.61 -23.07
CA PHE A 86 -13.28 2.88 -22.47
C PHE A 86 -13.26 4.02 -23.48
N TRP A 87 -12.17 4.14 -24.26
CA TRP A 87 -12.07 5.16 -25.30
C TRP A 87 -13.15 5.01 -26.38
N THR A 88 -13.47 3.77 -26.76
CA THR A 88 -14.57 3.47 -27.70
C THR A 88 -15.91 3.95 -27.15
N HIS A 89 -16.19 3.69 -25.86
CA HIS A 89 -17.42 4.14 -25.20
C HIS A 89 -17.53 5.66 -25.16
N LEU A 90 -16.45 6.35 -24.79
CA LEU A 90 -16.41 7.82 -24.77
C LEU A 90 -16.68 8.41 -26.16
N ARG A 91 -15.99 7.89 -27.19
CA ARG A 91 -16.18 8.35 -28.57
C ARG A 91 -17.59 8.12 -29.09
N ALA A 92 -18.24 7.04 -28.67
CA ALA A 92 -19.61 6.71 -29.03
C ALA A 92 -20.67 7.46 -28.19
N GLY A 93 -20.27 8.20 -27.15
CA GLY A 93 -21.22 8.80 -26.19
C GLY A 93 -22.03 7.75 -25.42
N HIS A 94 -21.47 6.56 -25.23
CA HIS A 94 -22.17 5.43 -24.64
C HIS A 94 -22.44 5.65 -23.14
N CYS A 95 -23.69 5.45 -22.71
CA CYS A 95 -24.09 5.49 -21.31
C CYS A 95 -24.10 4.08 -20.71
N ALA A 96 -23.15 3.80 -19.82
CA ALA A 96 -23.01 2.50 -19.15
C ALA A 96 -23.78 2.43 -17.81
N ILE A 97 -24.81 3.26 -17.63
CA ILE A 97 -25.64 3.25 -16.42
C ILE A 97 -26.71 2.17 -16.55
N THR A 98 -26.73 1.25 -15.59
CA THR A 98 -27.69 0.15 -15.54
C THR A 98 -28.45 0.17 -14.22
N ALA A 99 -29.50 -0.65 -14.12
CA ALA A 99 -30.09 -0.93 -12.83
C ALA A 99 -29.07 -1.67 -11.94
N VAL A 100 -29.23 -1.58 -10.62
CA VAL A 100 -28.40 -2.36 -9.69
C VAL A 100 -28.48 -3.85 -10.05
N PRO A 101 -27.34 -4.53 -10.32
CA PRO A 101 -27.34 -5.95 -10.57
C PRO A 101 -27.83 -6.74 -9.35
N ALA A 102 -28.62 -7.79 -9.57
CA ALA A 102 -29.18 -8.61 -8.49
C ALA A 102 -28.09 -9.29 -7.62
N ALA A 103 -26.91 -9.52 -8.19
CA ALA A 103 -25.75 -10.05 -7.48
C ALA A 103 -25.19 -9.09 -6.42
N ARG A 104 -25.44 -7.77 -6.52
CA ARG A 104 -24.96 -6.79 -5.54
C ARG A 104 -25.88 -6.75 -4.32
N TRP A 105 -27.13 -6.38 -4.55
CA TRP A 105 -28.21 -6.40 -3.56
C TRP A 105 -29.55 -6.28 -4.27
N ARG A 106 -30.63 -6.68 -3.58
CA ARG A 106 -32.00 -6.63 -4.11
C ARG A 106 -32.53 -5.19 -4.03
N SER A 107 -32.30 -4.42 -5.08
CA SER A 107 -32.69 -3.00 -5.14
C SER A 107 -34.19 -2.77 -4.98
N GLU A 108 -35.01 -3.75 -5.32
CA GLU A 108 -36.48 -3.72 -5.20
C GLU A 108 -36.93 -3.56 -3.75
N LEU A 109 -36.13 -4.04 -2.79
CA LEU A 109 -36.42 -3.92 -1.36
C LEU A 109 -36.18 -2.50 -0.84
N LEU A 110 -35.28 -1.75 -1.47
CA LEU A 110 -34.81 -0.45 -1.00
C LEU A 110 -35.37 0.72 -1.82
N TYR A 111 -35.70 0.51 -3.09
CA TYR A 111 -36.14 1.58 -3.98
C TYR A 111 -37.57 2.07 -3.70
N ARG A 112 -37.76 3.39 -3.65
CA ARG A 112 -39.05 4.07 -3.60
C ARG A 112 -39.05 5.28 -4.53
N PRO A 113 -40.15 5.59 -5.24
CA PRO A 113 -40.21 6.77 -6.12
C PRO A 113 -40.21 8.10 -5.35
N ARG A 114 -40.44 8.08 -4.03
CA ARG A 114 -40.38 9.24 -3.13
C ARG A 114 -39.51 8.92 -1.92
N PHE A 115 -39.02 9.97 -1.27
CA PHE A 115 -38.23 9.83 -0.05
C PHE A 115 -39.02 9.14 1.05
N GLU A 116 -38.43 8.11 1.65
CA GLU A 116 -38.93 7.36 2.79
C GLU A 116 -37.71 6.98 3.65
N VAL A 117 -37.83 7.03 4.97
CA VAL A 117 -36.70 6.75 5.88
C VAL A 117 -36.21 5.31 5.67
N GLY A 118 -34.91 5.14 5.47
CA GLY A 118 -34.30 3.82 5.22
C GLY A 118 -34.52 3.29 3.80
N LYS A 119 -35.01 4.11 2.86
CA LYS A 119 -35.18 3.77 1.44
C LYS A 119 -34.40 4.72 0.54
N THR A 120 -34.18 4.29 -0.70
CA THR A 120 -33.49 5.09 -1.73
C THR A 120 -34.44 5.47 -2.86
N ILE A 121 -34.23 6.66 -3.42
CA ILE A 121 -34.94 7.13 -4.62
C ILE A 121 -34.22 6.79 -5.92
N SER A 122 -33.04 6.16 -5.85
CA SER A 122 -32.27 5.72 -7.02
C SER A 122 -32.09 4.20 -7.01
N LYS A 123 -32.20 3.62 -8.20
CA LYS A 123 -31.89 2.20 -8.49
C LYS A 123 -30.91 2.04 -9.65
N TRP A 124 -30.27 3.14 -10.06
CA TRP A 124 -29.40 3.21 -11.23
C TRP A 124 -27.97 3.54 -10.82
N GLY A 125 -27.00 2.96 -11.51
CA GLY A 125 -25.57 3.20 -11.29
C GLY A 125 -24.70 2.58 -12.38
N GLY A 126 -23.42 2.94 -12.40
CA GLY A 126 -22.42 2.26 -13.21
C GLY A 126 -21.75 1.17 -12.37
N PHE A 127 -21.81 -0.08 -12.82
CA PHE A 127 -21.28 -1.23 -12.08
C PHE A 127 -20.13 -1.86 -12.84
N LEU A 128 -19.08 -2.21 -12.11
CA LEU A 128 -18.05 -3.11 -12.62
C LEU A 128 -18.56 -4.54 -12.55
N ASP A 129 -18.28 -5.31 -13.60
CA ASP A 129 -18.45 -6.76 -13.58
C ASP A 129 -17.39 -7.41 -12.70
N ALA A 130 -17.56 -8.69 -12.33
CA ALA A 130 -16.52 -9.51 -11.72
C ALA A 130 -15.64 -8.75 -10.69
N ILE A 131 -16.28 -8.15 -9.68
CA ILE A 131 -15.58 -7.42 -8.61
C ILE A 131 -15.07 -8.35 -7.51
N GLU A 132 -15.58 -9.58 -7.49
CA GLU A 132 -15.19 -10.65 -6.57
C GLU A 132 -14.03 -11.49 -7.16
N GLU A 133 -13.66 -11.26 -8.42
CA GLU A 133 -12.56 -11.97 -9.07
C GLU A 133 -11.22 -11.30 -8.72
N PHE A 134 -10.30 -12.12 -8.22
CA PHE A 134 -8.93 -11.76 -7.88
C PHE A 134 -8.02 -12.96 -8.19
N ASP A 135 -6.74 -12.72 -8.44
CA ASP A 135 -5.74 -13.77 -8.70
C ASP A 135 -4.74 -13.83 -7.53
N PRO A 136 -5.04 -14.60 -6.46
CA PRO A 136 -4.20 -14.62 -5.25
C PRO A 136 -2.79 -15.14 -5.55
N ALA A 137 -2.66 -16.13 -6.43
CA ALA A 137 -1.39 -16.77 -6.76
C ALA A 137 -0.41 -15.79 -7.42
N HIS A 138 -0.92 -14.88 -8.27
CA HIS A 138 -0.09 -13.82 -8.86
C HIS A 138 0.50 -12.88 -7.82
N PHE A 139 -0.19 -12.67 -6.70
CA PHE A 139 0.24 -11.81 -5.60
C PHE A 139 0.86 -12.58 -4.42
N GLU A 140 1.17 -13.87 -4.61
CA GLU A 140 1.75 -14.75 -3.58
C GLU A 140 0.88 -14.84 -2.32
N MET A 141 -0.45 -14.74 -2.48
CA MET A 141 -1.46 -14.84 -1.42
C MET A 141 -2.20 -16.18 -1.48
N THR A 142 -2.70 -16.61 -0.32
CA THR A 142 -3.63 -17.75 -0.24
C THR A 142 -5.08 -17.31 -0.54
N ASP A 143 -5.93 -18.25 -0.97
CA ASP A 143 -7.35 -17.98 -1.23
C ASP A 143 -8.10 -17.50 0.02
N GLU A 144 -7.70 -17.99 1.20
CA GLU A 144 -8.27 -17.62 2.50
C GLU A 144 -7.98 -16.16 2.84
N GLU A 145 -6.75 -15.70 2.58
CA GLU A 145 -6.35 -14.31 2.78
C GLU A 145 -7.06 -13.38 1.79
N ALA A 146 -7.16 -13.77 0.53
CA ALA A 146 -7.81 -12.97 -0.51
C ALA A 146 -9.31 -12.77 -0.27
N THR A 147 -10.00 -13.75 0.32
CA THR A 147 -11.44 -13.67 0.61
C THR A 147 -11.78 -12.63 1.70
N CYS A 148 -10.79 -12.25 2.52
CA CYS A 148 -10.97 -11.33 3.66
C CYS A 148 -10.61 -9.86 3.36
N LEU A 149 -10.16 -9.54 2.14
CA LEU A 149 -9.85 -8.18 1.70
C LEU A 149 -11.11 -7.32 1.47
#